data_AF-A0A1G0WDB7-F1
#
_entry.id   AF-A0A1G0WDB7-F1
#
_cell.length_a   1.000
_cell.length_b   1.000
_cell.length_c   1.000
_cell.angle_alpha   90.00
_cell.angle_beta   90.00
_cell.angle_gamma   90.00
#
_symmetry.space_group_name_H-M   'P 1'
#
loop_
_entity.id
_entity.type
_entity.pdbx_description
1 polymer ?
#
loop_
_entity_poly.entity_id
_entity_poly.type
_entity_poly.pdbx_seq_one_letter_code
_entity_poly.pdbx_strand_id
1 'polypeptide(L)' 'MTKDKFREICPICGNKFQNGPHVYEHYIKRYEMTVCTTCWKSNWDGWAPHYEEKILNHLEEKGLSVPKKNKKGWLPRD' A
#
# COMPACT_ATOMS: atom_id res chain seq x y z
N MET A 1 -24.65 18.94 -9.28
CA MET A 1 -24.31 17.59 -8.81
C MET A 1 -22.80 17.46 -8.77
N THR A 2 -22.19 17.79 -7.63
CA THR A 2 -20.74 17.61 -7.44
C THR A 2 -20.47 16.12 -7.42
N LYS A 3 -19.84 15.60 -8.49
CA LYS A 3 -19.30 14.23 -8.51
C LYS A 3 -18.34 14.12 -7.34
N ASP A 4 -18.77 13.48 -6.26
CA ASP A 4 -17.88 13.10 -5.18
C ASP A 4 -16.81 12.20 -5.79
N LYS A 5 -15.61 12.78 -5.94
CA LYS A 5 -14.43 12.03 -6.30
C LYS A 5 -14.25 11.02 -5.17
N PHE A 6 -14.44 9.74 -5.43
CA PHE A 6 -14.08 8.68 -4.48
C PHE A 6 -12.60 8.86 -4.16
N ARG A 7 -12.30 9.36 -2.96
CA ARG A 7 -10.94 9.61 -2.49
C ARG A 7 -10.61 8.52 -1.48
N GLU A 8 -9.73 7.61 -1.84
CA GLU A 8 -9.20 6.60 -0.91
C GLU A 8 -8.01 7.16 -0.14
N ILE A 9 -7.77 6.63 1.06
CA ILE A 9 -6.62 6.99 1.90
C ILE A 9 -5.56 5.89 1.73
N CYS A 10 -4.34 6.27 1.38
CA CYS A 10 -3.25 5.31 1.31
C CYS A 10 -2.90 4.82 2.73
N PRO A 11 -2.93 3.50 3.01
CA PRO A 11 -2.66 2.97 4.36
C PRO A 11 -1.21 3.22 4.81
N ILE A 12 -0.30 3.47 3.87
CA ILE A 12 1.13 3.68 4.14
C ILE A 12 1.43 5.14 4.53
N CYS A 13 1.08 6.08 3.66
CA CYS A 13 1.40 7.50 3.86
C CYS A 13 0.24 8.35 4.38
N GLY A 14 -0.99 7.84 4.41
CA GLY A 14 -2.18 8.59 4.80
C GLY A 14 -2.68 9.60 3.75
N ASN A 15 -1.98 9.75 2.62
CA ASN A 15 -2.41 10.67 1.57
C ASN A 15 -3.70 10.19 0.91
N LYS A 16 -4.61 11.13 0.67
CA LYS A 16 -5.82 10.91 -0.11
C LYS A 16 -5.46 10.85 -1.60
N PHE A 17 -5.82 9.78 -2.28
CA PHE A 17 -5.68 9.64 -3.73
C PHE A 17 -7.05 9.43 -4.36
N GLN A 18 -7.21 9.86 -5.61
CA GLN A 18 -8.47 9.76 -6.33
C GLN A 18 -8.58 8.36 -6.95
N ASN A 19 -9.66 7.64 -6.66
CA ASN A 19 -10.02 6.42 -7.39
C ASN A 19 -10.85 6.81 -8.62
N GLY A 20 -10.48 6.27 -9.78
CA GLY A 20 -11.21 6.53 -11.00
C GLY A 20 -10.51 6.09 -12.28
N PRO A 21 -11.25 6.06 -13.41
CA PRO A 21 -10.70 5.71 -14.71
C PRO A 21 -9.51 6.62 -15.03
N HIS A 22 -8.38 6.00 -15.39
CA HIS A 22 -7.06 6.59 -15.66
C HIS A 22 -6.20 6.99 -14.45
N VAL A 23 -6.57 6.64 -13.21
CA VAL A 23 -5.65 6.74 -12.07
C VAL A 23 -4.94 5.40 -11.89
N TYR A 24 -3.61 5.41 -11.95
CA TYR A 24 -2.78 4.23 -11.72
C TYR A 24 -2.71 3.91 -10.23
N GLU A 25 -3.76 3.30 -9.74
CA GLU A 25 -3.82 2.64 -8.45
C GLU A 25 -2.97 1.37 -8.48
N HIS A 26 -2.31 1.04 -7.37
CA HIS A 26 -1.52 -0.18 -7.27
C HIS A 26 -2.09 -1.04 -6.17
N TYR A 27 -2.96 -1.97 -6.58
CA TYR A 27 -3.42 -3.04 -5.72
C TYR A 27 -2.32 -4.07 -5.57
N ILE A 28 -1.99 -4.38 -4.32
CA ILE A 28 -0.92 -5.31 -3.97
C ILE A 28 -1.57 -6.52 -3.35
N LYS A 29 -1.67 -7.58 -4.16
CA LYS A 29 -2.43 -8.78 -3.82
C LYS A 29 -1.95 -9.42 -2.52
N ARG A 30 -0.63 -9.45 -2.28
CA ARG A 30 -0.03 -10.04 -1.07
C ARG A 30 -0.55 -9.41 0.23
N TYR A 31 -0.79 -8.11 0.20
CA TYR A 31 -1.24 -7.34 1.36
C TYR A 31 -2.73 -6.99 1.30
N GLU A 32 -3.40 -7.39 0.21
CA GLU A 32 -4.76 -6.99 -0.12
C GLU A 32 -5.04 -5.49 0.13
N MET A 33 -4.13 -4.62 -0.28
CA MET A 33 -4.26 -3.18 -0.10
C MET A 33 -4.01 -2.42 -1.39
N THR A 34 -4.71 -1.30 -1.54
CA THR A 34 -4.45 -0.31 -2.59
C THR A 34 -3.58 0.79 -2.03
N VAL A 35 -2.46 1.09 -2.69
CA VAL A 35 -1.57 2.18 -2.31
C VAL A 35 -1.51 3.24 -3.40
N CYS A 36 -1.19 4.48 -3.00
CA CYS A 36 -1.00 5.56 -3.96
C CYS A 36 0.23 5.30 -4.84
N THR A 37 0.23 5.87 -6.06
CA THR A 37 1.34 5.74 -7.02
C THR A 37 2.68 6.18 -6.42
N THR A 38 2.69 7.19 -5.56
CA THR A 38 3.90 7.66 -4.88
C THR A 38 4.49 6.57 -3.99
N CYS A 39 3.69 5.94 -3.14
CA CYS A 39 4.15 4.84 -2.28
C CYS A 39 4.59 3.63 -3.11
N TRP A 40 3.84 3.29 -4.16
CA TRP A 40 4.21 2.20 -5.06
C TRP A 40 5.55 2.42 -5.75
N LYS A 41 5.83 3.64 -6.22
CA LYS A 41 7.06 3.99 -6.96
C LYS A 41 8.23 4.37 -6.05
N SER A 42 7.98 4.60 -4.75
CA SER A 42 8.98 5.10 -3.80
C SER A 42 10.19 4.17 -3.68
N ASN A 43 9.95 2.85 -3.63
CA ASN A 43 11.02 1.88 -3.47
C ASN A 43 10.67 0.54 -4.13
N TRP A 44 11.44 0.16 -5.14
CA TRP A 44 11.22 -1.07 -5.91
C TRP A 44 11.70 -2.31 -5.18
N ASP A 45 12.63 -2.16 -4.24
CA ASP A 45 13.18 -3.29 -3.49
C ASP A 45 12.20 -3.83 -2.45
N GLY A 46 11.29 -3.01 -1.93
CA GLY A 46 10.39 -3.37 -0.85
C GLY A 46 9.91 -2.16 -0.04
N TRP A 47 9.16 -2.44 1.00
CA TRP A 47 8.72 -1.44 1.96
C TRP A 47 9.85 -1.08 2.93
N ALA A 48 10.11 0.21 3.07
CA ALA A 48 11.09 0.70 4.02
C ALA A 48 10.67 0.38 5.48
N PRO A 49 11.62 0.21 6.42
CA PRO A 49 11.33 -0.21 7.79
C PRO A 49 10.33 0.67 8.55
N HIS A 50 10.29 1.98 8.27
CA HIS A 50 9.34 2.89 8.91
C HIS A 50 7.88 2.69 8.47
N TYR A 51 7.64 1.93 7.41
CA TYR A 51 6.30 1.49 7.01
C TYR A 51 5.97 0.08 7.48
N GLU A 52 6.95 -0.67 8.00
CA GLU A 52 6.80 -2.07 8.38
C GLU A 52 5.69 -2.25 9.42
N GLU A 53 5.71 -1.47 10.49
CA GLU A 53 4.69 -1.53 11.55
C GLU A 53 3.27 -1.32 11.01
N LYS A 54 3.05 -0.32 10.14
CA LYS A 54 1.74 -0.08 9.54
C LYS A 54 1.26 -1.25 8.68
N ILE A 55 2.18 -1.86 7.94
CA ILE A 55 1.87 -3.01 7.08
C ILE A 55 1.56 -4.24 7.93
N LEU A 56 2.32 -4.46 9.00
CA LEU A 56 2.08 -5.56 9.93
C LEU A 56 0.73 -5.42 10.63
N ASN A 57 0.40 -4.23 11.12
CA ASN A 57 -0.91 -3.97 11.74
C ASN A 57 -2.05 -4.20 10.75
N HIS A 58 -1.92 -3.72 9.50
CA HIS A 58 -2.91 -3.99 8.44
C HIS A 58 -3.05 -5.48 8.13
N LEU A 59 -1.94 -6.23 8.10
CA LEU A 59 -1.98 -7.68 7.89
C LEU A 59 -2.65 -8.39 9.06
N GLU A 60 -2.36 -8.01 10.30
CA GLU A 60 -2.98 -8.55 11.51
C GLU A 60 -4.49 -8.28 11.54
N GLU A 61 -4.91 -7.04 11.28
CA GLU A 61 -6.33 -6.65 11.21
C GLU A 61 -7.11 -7.45 10.16
N LYS A 62 -6.46 -7.82 9.06
CA LYS A 62 -7.05 -8.65 7.99
C LYS A 62 -6.88 -10.15 8.19
N GLY A 63 -6.14 -10.59 9.21
CA GLY A 63 -5.79 -12.00 9.39
C GLY A 63 -4.91 -12.57 8.27
N LEU A 64 -4.11 -11.72 7.61
CA LEU A 64 -3.19 -12.11 6.54
C LEU A 64 -1.83 -12.52 7.11
N SER A 65 -1.21 -13.51 6.50
CA SER A 65 0.13 -13.96 6.88
C SER A 65 1.20 -12.92 6.56
N VAL A 66 2.14 -12.70 7.47
CA VAL A 66 3.30 -11.83 7.23
C VAL A 66 4.24 -12.51 6.22
N PRO A 67 4.54 -11.85 5.08
CA PRO A 67 5.42 -12.44 4.08
C PRO A 67 6.88 -12.44 4.53
N LYS A 68 7.64 -13.39 4.00
CA LYS A 68 9.08 -13.46 4.24
C LYS A 68 9.76 -12.20 3.71
N LYS A 69 10.61 -11.59 4.54
CA LYS A 69 11.46 -10.46 4.16
C LYS A 69 12.37 -10.81 2.98
N ASN A 70 12.60 -9.84 2.11
CA ASN A 70 13.50 -9.97 0.95
C ASN A 70 14.98 -10.08 1.41
N LYS A 71 15.92 -10.15 0.45
CA LYS A 71 17.37 -10.22 0.74
C LYS A 71 17.93 -9.01 1.50
N LYS A 72 17.22 -7.87 1.51
CA LYS A 72 17.57 -6.65 2.24
C LYS A 72 16.95 -6.61 3.65
N GLY A 73 16.19 -7.63 4.05
CA GLY A 73 15.49 -7.66 5.33
C GLY A 73 14.23 -6.79 5.36
N TRP A 74 13.65 -6.47 4.20
CA TRP A 74 12.45 -5.63 4.07
C TRP A 74 11.24 -6.44 3.63
N LEU A 75 10.04 -5.94 3.94
CA LEU A 75 8.81 -6.53 3.39
C LEU A 75 8.79 -6.33 1.87
N PRO A 76 8.47 -7.39 1.09
CA PRO A 76 8.37 -7.27 -0.37
C PRO A 76 7.29 -6.27 -0.78
N ARG A 77 7.40 -5.69 -1.97
CA ARG A 77 6.40 -4.73 -2.46
C ARG A 77 5.31 -5.40 -3.29
N ASP A 78 5.59 -6.56 -3.90
CA ASP A 78 4.66 -7.35 -4.73
C ASP A 78 3.66 -8.18 -3.91
#